data_AF-A2DQS2-F1
#
_entry.id   AF-A2DQS2-F1
#
_cell.length_a   1.000
_cell.length_b   1.000
_cell.length_c   1.000
_cell.angle_alpha   90.00
_cell.angle_beta   90.00
_cell.angle_gamma   90.00
#
_symmetry.space_group_name_H-M   'P 1'
#
loop_
_entity.id
_entity.type
_entity.pdbx_description
1 polymer ?
#
loop_
_entity_poly.entity_id
_entity_poly.type
_entity_poly.pdbx_seq_one_letter_code
_entity_poly.pdbx_strand_id
1 'polypeptide(L)'
;MAYCLDDPPEIFRGEPFTDRKSKFQAYCAVCNNVQDVCLFRDTLLDEPKIGEATHNILAWITPEDSGYDDDGETHAGIQILQMLETNGAKNVAVMVSRWFGGVLLHGDRFRDITGAAMKVLRDNNLIPDKNAKGSTDAASEEKNEGKKGKRKK
;
A
#
# COMPACT_ATOMS: atom_id res chain seq x y z
N MET A 1 -20.51 17.16 18.69
CA MET A 1 -19.68 16.48 17.68
C MET A 1 -18.28 16.49 18.23
N ALA A 2 -17.82 15.35 18.75
CA ALA A 2 -16.48 15.24 19.33
C ALA A 2 -15.49 15.23 18.17
N TYR A 3 -14.73 16.31 18.04
CA TYR A 3 -13.55 16.37 17.20
C TYR A 3 -12.55 15.39 17.82
N CYS A 4 -12.35 14.23 17.19
CA CYS A 4 -11.16 13.44 17.43
C CYS A 4 -9.97 14.36 17.12
N LEU A 5 -9.16 14.65 18.13
CA LEU A 5 -8.00 15.57 18.06
C LEU A 5 -6.81 14.94 17.32
N ASP A 6 -7.03 13.83 16.64
CA ASP A 6 -5.99 13.05 16.00
C ASP A 6 -5.81 13.57 14.57
N ASP A 7 -4.61 14.03 14.26
CA ASP A 7 -4.26 14.44 12.91
C ASP A 7 -4.31 13.22 11.97
N PRO A 8 -4.80 13.38 10.72
CA PRO A 8 -4.82 12.28 9.77
C PRO A 8 -3.39 11.84 9.42
N PRO A 9 -3.19 10.56 9.05
CA PRO A 9 -1.89 10.09 8.62
C PRO A 9 -1.44 10.83 7.35
N GLU A 10 -0.12 10.87 7.12
CA GLU A 10 0.43 11.46 5.91
C GLU A 10 -0.08 10.72 4.65
N ILE A 11 -0.69 11.49 3.74
CA ILE A 11 -1.32 10.95 2.52
C ILE A 11 -0.40 11.15 1.32
N PHE A 12 0.09 10.04 0.78
CA PHE A 12 0.83 10.01 -0.47
C PHE A 12 -0.13 9.91 -1.65
N ARG A 13 0.11 10.72 -2.68
CA ARG A 13 -0.75 10.83 -3.87
C ARG A 13 -0.01 10.28 -5.07
N GLY A 14 -0.62 9.32 -5.76
CA GLY A 14 -0.13 8.82 -7.04
C GLY A 14 -0.45 9.78 -8.18
N GLU A 15 0.36 9.72 -9.23
CA GLU A 15 0.10 10.45 -10.48
C GLU A 15 -1.22 9.98 -11.12
N PRO A 16 -2.16 10.89 -11.42
CA PRO A 16 -3.40 10.52 -12.07
C PRO A 16 -3.17 10.14 -13.53
N PHE A 17 -3.91 9.16 -14.03
CA PHE A 17 -3.87 8.77 -15.44
C PHE A 17 -5.28 8.52 -15.99
N THR A 18 -5.37 8.32 -17.30
CA THR A 18 -6.64 8.12 -18.00
C THR A 18 -6.55 6.91 -18.93
N ASP A 19 -7.52 6.01 -18.85
CA ASP A 19 -7.77 4.97 -19.86
C ASP A 19 -9.19 5.11 -20.41
N ARG A 20 -9.32 5.20 -21.74
CA ARG A 20 -10.60 5.33 -22.46
C ARG A 20 -11.59 6.28 -21.74
N LYS A 21 -11.11 7.50 -21.46
CA LYS A 21 -11.80 8.59 -20.75
C LYS A 21 -12.08 8.37 -19.26
N SER A 22 -11.94 7.15 -18.73
CA SER A 22 -12.00 6.93 -17.29
C SER A 22 -10.70 7.42 -16.66
N LYS A 23 -10.81 8.21 -15.59
CA LYS A 23 -9.65 8.71 -14.85
C LYS A 23 -9.45 7.90 -13.58
N PHE A 24 -8.19 7.72 -13.20
CA PHE A 24 -7.79 6.98 -12.02
C PHE A 24 -6.75 7.77 -11.24
N GLN A 25 -6.86 7.73 -9.92
CA GLN A 25 -5.83 8.24 -9.03
C GLN A 25 -5.79 7.39 -7.76
N ALA A 26 -4.60 6.99 -7.34
CA ALA A 26 -4.40 6.21 -6.13
C ALA A 26 -3.80 7.07 -5.02
N TYR A 27 -4.15 6.73 -3.79
CA TYR A 27 -3.71 7.37 -2.56
C TYR A 27 -3.30 6.28 -1.59
N CYS A 28 -2.26 6.50 -0.80
CA CYS A 28 -1.93 5.59 0.28
C CYS A 28 -1.42 6.34 1.50
N ALA A 29 -1.51 5.69 2.66
CA ALA A 29 -1.00 6.20 3.92
C ALA A 29 -0.55 5.03 4.80
N VAL A 30 0.40 5.32 5.70
CA VAL A 30 0.75 4.38 6.77
C VAL A 30 -0.36 4.42 7.81
N CYS A 31 -0.95 3.27 8.10
CA CYS A 31 -2.05 3.12 9.05
C CYS A 31 -1.76 1.98 10.02
N ASN A 32 -1.61 2.29 11.31
CA ASN A 32 -1.24 1.33 12.35
C ASN A 32 -2.45 0.74 13.08
N ASN A 33 -3.64 1.27 12.85
CA ASN A 33 -4.89 0.83 13.46
C ASN A 33 -6.08 1.27 12.58
N VAL A 34 -7.29 0.83 12.94
CA VAL A 34 -8.51 1.16 12.17
C VAL A 34 -8.85 2.65 12.22
N GLN A 35 -8.50 3.36 13.30
CA GLN A 35 -8.74 4.81 13.39
C GLN A 35 -7.93 5.58 12.35
N ASP A 36 -6.66 5.21 12.11
CA ASP A 36 -5.84 5.80 11.05
C ASP A 36 -6.47 5.58 9.67
N VAL A 37 -7.06 4.39 9.43
CA VAL A 37 -7.78 4.07 8.18
C VAL A 37 -9.03 4.94 8.03
N CYS A 38 -9.80 5.12 9.10
CA CYS A 38 -10.96 6.00 9.11
C CYS A 38 -10.58 7.46 8.82
N LEU A 39 -9.56 7.98 9.50
CA LEU A 39 -9.06 9.34 9.27
C LEU A 39 -8.53 9.52 7.84
N PHE A 40 -7.77 8.55 7.33
CA PHE A 40 -7.30 8.53 5.94
C PHE A 40 -8.47 8.59 4.94
N ARG A 41 -9.48 7.74 5.12
CA ARG A 41 -10.67 7.70 4.26
C ARG A 41 -11.42 9.03 4.32
N ASP A 42 -11.75 9.49 5.52
CA ASP A 42 -12.61 10.66 5.71
C ASP A 42 -11.92 11.93 5.19
N THR A 43 -10.61 12.08 5.43
CA THR A 43 -9.80 13.18 4.88
C THR A 43 -9.85 13.22 3.35
N LEU A 44 -9.77 12.06 2.69
CA LEU A 44 -9.85 11.98 1.23
C LEU A 44 -11.27 12.27 0.72
N LEU A 45 -12.30 11.74 1.37
CA LEU A 45 -13.68 11.94 0.95
C LEU A 45 -14.17 13.38 1.18
N ASP A 46 -13.59 14.09 2.13
CA ASP A 46 -13.83 15.53 2.35
C ASP A 46 -13.24 16.41 1.23
N GLU A 47 -12.27 15.92 0.44
CA GLU A 47 -11.79 16.63 -0.75
C GLU A 47 -12.84 16.53 -1.88
N PRO A 48 -13.44 17.66 -2.35
CA PRO A 48 -14.59 17.60 -3.26
C PRO A 48 -14.35 16.80 -4.54
N LYS A 49 -13.14 16.91 -5.11
CA LYS A 49 -12.77 16.19 -6.33
C LYS A 49 -12.81 14.67 -6.14
N ILE A 50 -12.43 14.19 -4.96
CA ILE A 50 -12.33 12.77 -4.59
C ILE A 50 -13.69 12.27 -4.12
N GLY A 51 -14.36 13.02 -3.24
CA GLY A 51 -15.71 12.70 -2.77
C GLY A 51 -16.74 12.57 -3.90
N GLU A 52 -16.57 13.31 -5.00
CA GLU A 52 -17.42 13.22 -6.20
C GLU A 52 -16.97 12.15 -7.23
N ALA A 53 -15.95 11.33 -6.91
CA ALA A 53 -15.56 10.23 -7.78
C ALA A 53 -16.69 9.22 -7.95
N THR A 54 -16.68 8.50 -9.08
CA THR A 54 -17.69 7.46 -9.34
C THR A 54 -17.55 6.30 -8.36
N HIS A 55 -16.31 5.94 -8.03
CA HIS A 55 -15.96 4.92 -7.06
C HIS A 55 -14.68 5.33 -6.31
N ASN A 56 -14.65 5.19 -5.00
CA ASN A 56 -13.52 5.37 -4.10
C ASN A 56 -13.18 4.05 -3.40
N ILE A 57 -12.49 3.18 -4.12
CA ILE A 57 -12.22 1.81 -3.69
C ILE A 57 -11.14 1.83 -2.60
N LEU A 58 -11.43 1.26 -1.43
CA LEU A 58 -10.54 1.25 -0.27
C LEU A 58 -10.08 -0.19 0.04
N ALA A 59 -8.82 -0.34 0.44
CA ALA A 59 -8.32 -1.57 1.07
C ALA A 59 -7.23 -1.23 2.10
N TRP A 60 -7.14 -2.02 3.16
CA TRP A 60 -6.17 -1.79 4.23
C TRP A 60 -5.67 -3.08 4.87
N ILE A 61 -4.46 -3.00 5.43
CA ILE A 61 -3.88 -3.99 6.34
C ILE A 61 -3.27 -3.24 7.52
N THR A 62 -3.77 -3.53 8.72
CA THR A 62 -3.22 -3.06 9.99
C THR A 62 -2.77 -4.28 10.82
N PRO A 63 -2.07 -4.10 11.96
CA PRO A 63 -1.71 -5.22 12.84
C PRO A 63 -2.90 -6.00 13.40
N GLU A 64 -4.04 -5.34 13.58
CA GLU A 64 -5.22 -5.90 14.25
C GLU A 64 -6.32 -6.35 13.28
N ASP A 65 -6.38 -5.71 12.10
CA ASP A 65 -7.47 -5.89 11.14
C ASP A 65 -7.02 -5.65 9.69
N SER A 66 -7.73 -6.27 8.75
CA SER A 66 -7.57 -6.08 7.31
C SER A 66 -8.93 -6.13 6.63
N GLY A 67 -9.16 -5.26 5.66
CA GLY A 67 -10.45 -5.19 5.00
C GLY A 67 -10.43 -4.38 3.72
N TYR A 68 -11.60 -4.25 3.12
CA TYR A 68 -11.79 -3.52 1.87
C TYR A 68 -13.21 -2.96 1.77
N ASP A 69 -13.37 -1.95 0.91
CA ASP A 69 -14.64 -1.42 0.43
C ASP A 69 -14.54 -1.26 -1.09
N ASP A 70 -15.48 -1.86 -1.81
CA ASP A 70 -15.55 -1.77 -3.27
C ASP A 70 -16.11 -0.41 -3.75
N ASP A 71 -16.85 0.31 -2.90
CA ASP A 71 -17.61 1.52 -3.24
C ASP A 71 -18.37 1.39 -4.59
N GLY A 72 -19.07 0.26 -4.77
CA GLY A 72 -19.84 -0.04 -5.98
C GLY A 72 -19.03 -0.55 -7.19
N GLU A 73 -17.69 -0.50 -7.16
CA GLU A 73 -16.84 -1.16 -8.16
C GLU A 73 -16.61 -2.63 -7.76
N THR A 74 -17.61 -3.48 -8.01
CA THR A 74 -17.64 -4.87 -7.52
C THR A 74 -16.34 -5.62 -7.82
N HIS A 75 -15.79 -6.26 -6.78
CA HIS A 75 -14.54 -7.04 -6.76
C HIS A 75 -13.24 -6.23 -6.82
N ALA A 76 -13.26 -4.91 -6.87
CA ALA A 76 -12.03 -4.12 -6.93
C ALA A 76 -11.28 -4.07 -5.60
N GLY A 77 -11.98 -3.83 -4.49
CA GLY A 77 -11.40 -3.72 -3.15
C GLY A 77 -10.75 -5.02 -2.70
N ILE A 78 -11.44 -6.16 -2.88
CA ILE A 78 -10.85 -7.48 -2.55
C ILE A 78 -9.61 -7.79 -3.39
N GLN A 79 -9.56 -7.37 -4.66
CA GLN A 79 -8.37 -7.55 -5.50
C GLN A 79 -7.20 -6.69 -5.01
N ILE A 80 -7.45 -5.46 -4.57
CA ILE A 80 -6.41 -4.61 -3.95
C ILE A 80 -5.93 -5.27 -2.65
N LEU A 81 -6.83 -5.74 -1.78
CA LEU A 81 -6.46 -6.41 -0.54
C LEU A 81 -5.58 -7.64 -0.78
N GLN A 82 -5.98 -8.53 -1.68
CA GLN A 82 -5.19 -9.71 -2.06
C GLN A 82 -3.81 -9.32 -2.63
N MET A 83 -3.76 -8.22 -3.38
CA MET A 83 -2.51 -7.66 -3.87
C MET A 83 -1.63 -7.18 -2.71
N LEU A 84 -2.16 -6.47 -1.71
CA LEU A 84 -1.42 -6.01 -0.53
C LEU A 84 -0.81 -7.20 0.22
N GLU A 85 -1.62 -8.23 0.48
CA GLU A 85 -1.21 -9.46 1.15
C GLU A 85 -0.08 -10.17 0.37
N THR A 86 -0.28 -10.37 -0.93
CA THR A 86 0.69 -11.07 -1.81
C THR A 86 2.01 -10.30 -1.97
N ASN A 87 1.99 -8.99 -1.77
CA ASN A 87 3.19 -8.16 -1.79
C ASN A 87 3.80 -7.94 -0.40
N GLY A 88 3.20 -8.50 0.66
CA GLY A 88 3.72 -8.38 2.02
C GLY A 88 3.63 -6.96 2.57
N ALA A 89 2.68 -6.16 2.08
CA ALA A 89 2.39 -4.84 2.61
C ALA A 89 1.89 -4.97 4.06
N LYS A 90 2.27 -4.01 4.92
CA LYS A 90 1.86 -3.98 6.33
C LYS A 90 1.61 -2.54 6.75
N ASN A 91 0.67 -2.36 7.66
CA ASN A 91 0.35 -1.07 8.27
C ASN A 91 0.05 0.00 7.21
N VAL A 92 -0.80 -0.32 6.24
CA VAL A 92 -1.07 0.53 5.09
C VAL A 92 -2.55 0.54 4.73
N ALA A 93 -3.04 1.71 4.33
CA ALA A 93 -4.30 1.86 3.63
C ALA A 93 -4.05 2.41 2.22
N VAL A 94 -4.88 1.97 1.27
CA VAL A 94 -4.85 2.44 -0.11
C VAL A 94 -6.26 2.73 -0.57
N MET A 95 -6.47 3.91 -1.14
CA MET A 95 -7.70 4.28 -1.83
C MET A 95 -7.40 4.51 -3.30
N VAL A 96 -8.23 3.96 -4.19
CA VAL A 96 -8.17 4.25 -5.63
C VAL A 96 -9.49 4.87 -6.05
N SER A 97 -9.42 6.14 -6.46
CA SER A 97 -10.56 6.86 -7.01
C SER A 97 -10.65 6.64 -8.51
N ARG A 98 -11.84 6.30 -8.99
CA ARG A 98 -12.18 6.18 -10.41
C ARG A 98 -13.28 7.17 -10.77
N TRP A 99 -13.05 7.96 -11.81
CA TRP A 99 -14.08 8.78 -12.45
C TRP A 99 -14.46 8.17 -13.80
N PHE A 100 -15.71 7.72 -13.95
CA PHE A 100 -16.17 7.07 -15.16
C PHE A 100 -16.25 8.03 -16.35
N GLY A 101 -15.63 7.65 -17.47
CA GLY A 101 -15.56 8.48 -18.68
C GLY A 101 -16.62 8.22 -19.75
N GLY A 102 -17.64 7.42 -19.45
CA GLY A 102 -18.67 7.02 -20.42
C GLY A 102 -18.32 5.78 -21.27
N VAL A 103 -17.17 5.14 -21.05
CA VAL A 103 -16.75 3.93 -21.78
C VAL A 103 -16.49 2.79 -20.80
N LEU A 104 -17.18 1.66 -21.01
CA LEU A 104 -17.04 0.47 -20.17
C LEU A 104 -15.71 -0.23 -20.43
N LEU A 105 -14.84 -0.24 -19.42
CA LEU A 105 -13.52 -0.91 -19.50
C LEU A 105 -13.57 -2.42 -19.25
N HIS A 106 -14.70 -2.95 -18.77
CA HIS A 106 -14.86 -4.37 -18.43
C HIS A 106 -13.74 -4.84 -17.47
N GLY A 107 -13.02 -5.93 -17.78
CA GLY A 107 -11.95 -6.44 -16.93
C GLY A 107 -10.72 -5.52 -16.84
N ASP A 108 -10.48 -4.65 -17.82
CA ASP A 108 -9.29 -3.81 -17.84
C ASP A 108 -9.25 -2.81 -16.67
N ARG A 109 -10.42 -2.40 -16.16
CA ARG A 109 -10.50 -1.50 -14.99
C ARG A 109 -9.77 -2.08 -13.79
N PHE A 110 -9.84 -3.41 -13.59
CA PHE A 110 -9.21 -4.06 -12.44
C PHE A 110 -7.69 -4.01 -12.55
N ARG A 111 -7.16 -4.16 -13.77
CA ARG A 111 -5.73 -3.98 -14.04
C ARG A 111 -5.28 -2.56 -13.73
N ASP A 112 -6.05 -1.56 -14.17
CA ASP A 112 -5.71 -0.15 -13.97
C ASP A 112 -5.80 0.24 -12.48
N ILE A 113 -6.85 -0.19 -11.78
CA ILE A 113 -7.05 0.03 -10.34
C ILE A 113 -5.89 -0.59 -9.54
N THR A 114 -5.61 -1.88 -9.76
CA THR A 114 -4.56 -2.60 -9.03
C THR A 114 -3.17 -2.07 -9.38
N GLY A 115 -2.96 -1.70 -10.65
CA GLY A 115 -1.73 -1.06 -11.11
C GLY A 115 -1.49 0.30 -10.45
N ALA A 116 -2.52 1.13 -10.33
CA ALA A 116 -2.46 2.42 -9.64
C ALA A 116 -2.08 2.25 -8.16
N ALA A 117 -2.78 1.34 -7.46
CA ALA A 117 -2.50 1.00 -6.06
C ALA A 117 -1.05 0.51 -5.87
N MET A 118 -0.59 -0.43 -6.72
CA MET A 118 0.78 -0.94 -6.68
C MET A 118 1.82 0.15 -6.92
N LYS A 119 1.56 1.06 -7.87
CA LYS A 119 2.49 2.13 -8.20
C LYS A 119 2.67 3.09 -7.02
N VAL A 120 1.58 3.59 -6.44
CA VAL A 120 1.66 4.55 -5.32
C VAL A 120 2.34 3.94 -4.10
N LEU A 121 2.13 2.65 -3.83
CA LEU A 121 2.83 1.95 -2.74
C LEU A 121 4.34 1.83 -2.99
N ARG A 122 4.74 1.48 -4.22
CA ARG A 122 6.16 1.34 -4.59
C ARG A 122 6.88 2.67 -4.54
N ASP A 123 6.28 3.71 -5.10
CA ASP A 123 6.89 5.05 -5.15
C ASP A 123 7.18 5.59 -3.75
N ASN A 124 6.44 5.12 -2.73
CA ASN A 124 6.58 5.52 -1.33
C ASN A 124 7.22 4.43 -0.44
N ASN A 125 7.81 3.38 -1.03
CA ASN A 125 8.47 2.28 -0.32
C ASN A 125 7.61 1.57 0.75
N LEU A 126 6.29 1.50 0.51
CA LEU A 126 5.32 0.87 1.43
C LEU A 126 5.08 -0.62 1.16
N ILE A 127 5.83 -1.19 0.21
CA ILE A 127 5.90 -2.63 -0.01
C ILE A 127 7.35 -3.10 -0.03
N PRO A 128 7.66 -4.28 0.53
CA PRO A 128 8.99 -4.85 0.46
C PRO A 128 9.48 -5.07 -0.97
N ASP A 129 10.74 -4.73 -1.24
CA ASP A 129 11.41 -5.09 -2.49
C ASP A 129 11.61 -6.60 -2.56
N LYS A 130 10.86 -7.27 -3.45
CA LYS A 130 11.01 -8.71 -3.68
C LYS A 130 12.40 -9.11 -4.23
N ASN A 131 13.21 -8.14 -4.67
CA ASN A 131 14.60 -8.34 -5.11
C ASN A 131 15.65 -8.20 -3.99
N ALA A 132 15.26 -7.92 -2.74
CA ALA A 132 16.19 -7.78 -1.61
C ALA A 132 16.53 -9.13 -0.92
N LYS A 133 16.46 -10.27 -1.62
CA LYS A 133 16.96 -11.56 -1.13
C LYS A 133 18.22 -11.97 -1.89
N GLY A 134 19.37 -11.61 -1.33
CA GLY A 134 20.69 -12.03 -1.83
C GLY A 134 21.89 -11.42 -1.12
N SER A 135 21.91 -11.34 0.21
CA SER A 135 23.16 -11.22 0.99
C SER A 135 22.95 -11.61 2.47
N THR A 136 22.93 -12.92 2.73
CA THR A 136 23.46 -13.46 3.99
C THR A 136 24.96 -13.63 3.82
N ASP A 137 25.76 -13.04 4.71
CA ASP A 137 27.06 -13.50 5.24
C ASP A 137 27.44 -12.49 6.36
N ALA A 138 27.17 -12.74 7.64
CA ALA A 138 27.92 -13.63 8.53
C ALA A 138 29.45 -13.39 8.49
N ALA A 139 29.90 -12.21 8.92
CA ALA A 139 31.30 -11.99 9.31
C ALA A 139 31.45 -12.18 10.83
N SER A 140 31.71 -13.42 11.24
CA SER A 140 32.24 -13.76 12.56
C SER A 140 33.74 -13.45 12.60
N GLU A 141 34.14 -12.68 13.62
CA GLU A 141 35.53 -12.35 13.96
C GLU A 141 36.44 -13.59 14.09
N GLU A 142 37.53 -13.57 13.34
CA GLU A 142 38.68 -14.44 13.55
C GLU A 142 39.65 -13.76 14.54
N LYS A 143 39.61 -14.20 15.80
CA LYS A 143 40.71 -13.99 16.76
C LYS A 143 41.03 -15.33 17.42
N ASN A 144 42.20 -15.88 17.12
CA ASN A 144 42.89 -16.70 18.11
C ASN A 144 44.40 -16.62 17.94
N GLU A 145 45.02 -15.81 18.81
CA GLU A 145 46.46 -15.82 19.08
C GLU A 145 46.87 -17.10 19.81
N GLY A 146 48.07 -17.58 19.46
CA GLY A 146 48.52 -18.93 19.79
C GLY A 146 49.01 -19.16 21.23
N LYS A 147 49.30 -20.45 21.52
CA LYS A 147 50.38 -20.83 22.43
C LYS A 147 50.84 -22.28 22.31
N LYS A 148 52.15 -22.40 22.09
CA LYS A 148 53.13 -23.26 22.77
C LYS A 148 53.16 -24.79 22.54
N GLY A 149 54.27 -25.18 21.89
CA GLY A 149 55.16 -26.27 22.34
C GLY A 149 54.82 -27.65 21.78
N LYS A 150 55.75 -28.59 21.58
CA LYS A 150 57.09 -28.78 22.13
C LYS A 150 57.65 -30.08 21.50
N ARG A 151 58.93 -30.05 21.09
CA ARG A 151 59.92 -31.16 21.08
C ARG A 151 59.87 -32.30 20.02
N LYS A 152 61.03 -32.39 19.34
CA LYS A 152 61.92 -33.57 19.13
C LYS A 152 61.32 -34.83 18.49
N LYS A 153 61.88 -35.25 17.36
CA LYS A 153 63.06 -36.14 17.29
C LYS A 153 63.66 -36.09 15.89
#